data_AF-A0A2E1VL42-F1
#
_entry.id   AF-A0A2E1VL42-F1
#
_cell.length_a   1.000
_cell.length_b   1.000
_cell.length_c   1.000
_cell.angle_alpha   90.00
_cell.angle_beta   90.00
_cell.angle_gamma   90.00
#
_symmetry.space_group_name_H-M   'P 1'
#
loop_
_entity.id
_entity.type
_entity.pdbx_description
1 polymer ?
#
loop_
_entity_poly.entity_id
_entity_poly.type
_entity_poly.pdbx_seq_one_letter_code
_entity_poly.pdbx_strand_id
1 'polypeptide(L)' 'NSRMIVKRREDSKTHVVSCTLIPFEKDFSYGNNIKDSLKTVYLNHPFCSKFCVLGGASCSNN' A
#
# COMPACT_ATOMS: atom_id res chain seq x y z
N ASN A 1 -0.53 -10.77 -4.41
CA ASN A 1 0.19 -9.48 -4.36
C ASN A 1 -0.75 -8.44 -4.93
N SER A 2 -1.71 -8.00 -4.11
CA SER A 2 -2.82 -7.14 -4.55
C SER A 2 -2.42 -5.67 -4.43
N ARG A 3 -2.97 -4.82 -5.30
CA ARG A 3 -2.73 -3.37 -5.31
C ARG A 3 -4.05 -2.63 -5.49
N MET A 4 -4.16 -1.46 -4.88
CA MET A 4 -5.27 -0.55 -5.14
C MET A 4 -4.81 0.58 -6.04
N ILE A 5 -5.72 1.06 -6.90
CA ILE A 5 -5.50 2.23 -7.74
C ILE A 5 -6.43 3.33 -7.22
N VAL A 6 -5.85 4.42 -6.77
CA VAL A 6 -6.57 5.51 -6.11
C VAL A 6 -6.42 6.78 -6.94
N LYS A 7 -7.54 7.43 -7.23
CA LYS A 7 -7.58 8.78 -7.79
C LYS A 7 -7.96 9.74 -6.67
N ARG A 8 -7.00 10.49 -6.14
CA ARG A 8 -7.29 11.55 -5.18
C ARG A 8 -7.84 12.75 -5.94
N ARG A 9 -8.73 13.52 -5.30
CA ARG A 9 -9.41 14.66 -5.93
C ARG A 9 -8.43 15.72 -6.44
N GLU A 10 -7.42 16.03 -5.63
CA GLU A 10 -6.42 17.07 -5.92
C GLU A 10 -5.28 16.59 -6.83
N ASP A 11 -5.09 15.28 -6.97
CA ASP A 11 -3.99 14.72 -7.76
C ASP A 11 -4.34 14.71 -9.24
N SER A 12 -3.41 15.09 -10.12
CA SER A 12 -3.62 15.05 -11.58
C SER A 12 -3.56 13.63 -12.15
N LYS A 13 -2.92 12.68 -11.45
CA LYS A 13 -2.76 11.28 -11.91
C LYS A 13 -3.37 10.29 -10.91
N THR A 14 -3.48 9.02 -11.32
CA THR A 14 -3.86 7.91 -10.44
C THR A 14 -2.62 7.34 -9.77
N HIS A 15 -2.74 6.97 -8.51
CA HIS A 15 -1.66 6.41 -7.73
C HIS A 15 -1.93 4.93 -7.45
N VAL A 16 -0.91 4.11 -7.67
CA VAL A 16 -0.90 2.71 -7.22
C VAL A 16 -0.46 2.69 -5.77
N VAL A 17 -1.26 2.09 -4.91
CA VAL A 17 -1.04 2.03 -3.46
C VAL A 17 -1.10 0.59 -2.96
N SER A 18 -0.60 0.35 -1.75
CA SER A 18 -0.74 -0.95 -1.08
C SER A 18 -2.21 -1.27 -0.82
N CYS A 19 -2.53 -2.56 -0.72
CA CYS A 19 -3.87 -2.98 -0.33
C CYS A 19 -4.06 -2.76 1.18
N THR A 20 -4.54 -1.57 1.57
CA THR A 20 -4.70 -1.15 2.96
C THR A 20 -5.95 -0.28 3.18
N LEU A 21 -6.45 -0.25 4.41
CA LEU A 21 -7.58 0.61 4.82
C LEU A 21 -7.21 2.11 4.91
N ILE A 22 -5.93 2.43 4.78
CA ILE A 22 -5.37 3.79 4.79
C ILE A 22 -4.75 4.16 3.42
N PRO A 23 -5.51 4.12 2.32
CA PRO A 23 -5.00 4.28 0.95
C PRO A 23 -4.44 5.68 0.63
N PHE A 24 -4.66 6.64 1.52
CA PHE A 24 -4.23 8.03 1.37
C PHE A 24 -2.89 8.32 2.05
N GLU A 25 -2.38 7.41 2.86
CA GLU A 25 -1.06 7.55 3.47
C GLU A 25 0.02 7.49 2.38
N LYS A 26 0.97 8.43 2.44
CA LYS A 26 2.01 8.57 1.41
C LYS A 26 3.00 7.40 1.44
N ASP A 27 3.27 6.85 2.61
CA ASP A 27 4.19 5.73 2.81
C ASP A 27 3.73 4.45 2.08
N PHE A 28 2.44 4.35 1.77
CA PHE A 28 1.84 3.24 1.06
C PHE A 28 1.61 3.51 -0.44
N SER A 29 2.08 4.65 -0.96
CA SER A 29 1.96 5.02 -2.36
C SER A 29 3.23 4.73 -3.15
N TYR A 30 3.09 4.05 -4.29
CA TYR A 30 4.21 3.61 -5.14
C TYR A 30 4.31 4.38 -6.46
N GLY A 31 3.59 5.50 -6.59
CA GLY A 31 3.57 6.30 -7.82
C GLY A 31 2.48 5.84 -8.79
N ASN A 32 2.68 6.10 -10.09
CA ASN A 32 1.62 5.96 -11.10
C ASN A 32 1.65 4.64 -11.88
N ASN A 33 2.67 3.79 -11.65
CA ASN A 33 2.87 2.57 -12.43
C ASN A 33 2.72 1.32 -11.56
N ILE A 34 2.17 0.26 -12.16
CA ILE A 34 2.02 -1.04 -11.49
C ILE A 34 3.38 -1.68 -11.25
N LYS A 35 4.34 -1.55 -12.19
CA LYS A 35 5.68 -2.13 -12.06
C LYS A 35 6.41 -1.64 -10.81
N ASP A 36 6.31 -0.33 -10.53
CA ASP A 36 6.96 0.29 -9.37
C ASP A 36 6.34 -0.13 -8.03
N SER A 37 5.10 -0.64 -8.09
CA SER A 37 4.33 -1.04 -6.91
C SER A 37 4.66 -2.42 -6.39
N LEU A 38 5.36 -3.28 -7.14
CA LEU A 38 5.65 -4.68 -6.77
C LEU A 38 6.69 -4.84 -5.63
N LYS A 39 6.75 -3.87 -4.71
CA LYS A 39 7.65 -3.84 -3.56
C LYS A 39 6.99 -4.48 -2.33
N THR A 40 7.83 -4.98 -1.43
CA THR A 40 7.42 -5.44 -0.11
C THR A 40 6.81 -4.29 0.67
N VAL A 41 5.68 -4.54 1.32
CA VAL A 41 5.01 -3.59 2.21
C VAL A 41 5.49 -3.85 3.62
N TYR A 42 6.18 -2.89 4.22
CA TYR A 42 6.57 -2.94 5.62
C TYR A 42 5.49 -2.31 6.47
N LEU A 43 5.15 -2.96 7.58
CA LEU A 43 4.11 -2.49 8.49
C LEU A 43 4.73 -2.05 9.81
N ASN A 44 4.20 -0.96 10.36
CA ASN A 44 4.74 -0.30 11.56
C ASN A 44 4.23 -0.91 12.88
N HIS A 45 3.33 -1.89 12.85
CA HIS A 45 2.75 -2.48 14.06
C HIS A 45 2.46 -3.99 13.89
N PRO A 46 2.71 -4.83 14.90
CA PRO A 46 2.50 -6.29 14.84
C PRO A 46 1.07 -6.73 14.50
N PHE A 47 0.06 -5.88 14.76
CA PHE A 47 -1.34 -6.18 14.40
C PHE A 47 -1.76 -5.67 13.03
N CYS A 48 -0.94 -4.85 12.37
CA CYS A 48 -1.29 -4.25 11.09
C CYS A 48 -1.42 -5.32 9.98
N SER A 49 -0.66 -6.43 10.07
CA SER A 49 -0.75 -7.57 9.15
C SER A 49 -2.07 -8.35 9.28
N LYS A 50 -2.76 -8.25 10.42
CA LYS A 50 -4.06 -8.89 10.64
C LYS A 50 -5.19 -8.20 9.87
N PHE A 51 -5.03 -6.92 9.51
CA PHE A 51 -6.05 -6.15 8.78
C PHE A 51 -5.85 -6.15 7.26
N CYS A 52 -4.88 -6.89 6.73
CA CYS A 52 -4.70 -7.02 5.29
C CYS A 52 -5.68 -8.06 4.71
N VAL A 53 -6.80 -7.58 4.17
CA VAL A 53 -7.51 -8.29 3.12
C VAL A 53 -6.53 -8.45 1.93
N LEU A 54 -5.97 -9.65 1.82
CA LEU A 54 -5.20 -10.22 0.70
C LEU A 54 -3.82 -9.60 0.38
N GLY A 55 -2.84 -9.93 1.23
CA GLY A 55 -1.67 -10.71 0.77
C GLY A 55 -0.40 -9.95 0.38
N GLY A 56 0.55 -9.88 1.32
CA GLY A 56 1.98 -9.63 1.02
C GLY A 56 2.76 -8.72 1.98
N ALA A 57 2.19 -8.33 3.13
CA ALA A 57 2.85 -7.43 4.06
C ALA A 57 3.61 -8.20 5.17
N SER A 58 4.78 -7.70 5.57
CA SER A 58 5.62 -8.28 6.62
C SER A 58 5.82 -7.27 7.75
N CYS A 59 5.58 -7.71 8.99
CA CYS A 59 6.02 -6.97 10.18
C CYS A 59 7.40 -7.52 10.57
N SER A 60 8.42 -6.67 10.60
CA SER A 60 9.70 -7.01 11.23
C SER A 60 9.55 -6.82 12.73
N ASN A 61 9.51 -7.92 13.47
CA ASN A 61 9.53 -7.90 14.94
C ASN A 61 10.98 -8.13 15.36
N ASN A 62 11.73 -7.05 15.55
CA ASN A 62 13.00 -7.11 16.27
C ASN A 62 12.70 -7.00 17.77
#